data_AF-A0A9P8RMD4-F1
#
_entry.id   AF-A0A9P8RMD4-F1
#
_cell.length_a   1.000
_cell.length_b   1.000
_cell.length_c   1.000
_cell.angle_alpha   90.00
_cell.angle_beta   90.00
_cell.angle_gamma   90.00
#
_symmetry.space_group_name_H-M   'P 1'
#
loop_
_entity.id
_entity.type
_entity.pdbx_description
1 polymer ?
#
loop_
_entity_poly.entity_id
_entity_poly.type
_entity_poly.pdbx_seq_one_letter_code
_entity_poly.pdbx_strand_id
1 'polypeptide(L)'
;AIDKADRAPKDELDEEELVKAVKPLIEEGGRILQEANGVIRGLDPDGRIAANAKHKTASREASSEEYRLADLLKELTGHVTETIENAKKKIADMPHAKKELNPLWGLLSEPLFQILAAVGLLLSGVLGLVGKLLDGLGLGGLVHNLLGGLGITKVLDNLGLGTILSPLTGSKKKK
;
A
#
# COMPACT_ATOMS: atom_id res chain seq x y z
N ALA A 1 -20.24 -4.59 7.94
CA ALA A 1 -20.08 -5.88 8.65
C ALA A 1 -19.06 -5.75 9.79
N ILE A 2 -17.79 -5.48 9.49
CA ILE A 2 -16.71 -5.38 10.49
C ILE A 2 -17.02 -4.35 11.58
N ASP A 3 -17.47 -3.13 11.25
CA ASP A 3 -17.83 -2.13 12.27
C ASP A 3 -18.97 -2.53 13.21
N LYS A 4 -19.88 -3.39 12.72
CA LYS A 4 -20.98 -3.92 13.54
C LYS A 4 -20.43 -4.97 14.50
N ALA A 5 -19.59 -5.88 14.00
CA ALA A 5 -18.95 -6.92 14.81
C ALA A 5 -18.02 -6.33 15.89
N ASP A 6 -17.24 -5.29 15.54
CA ASP A 6 -16.34 -4.56 16.46
C ASP A 6 -17.07 -3.91 17.65
N ARG A 7 -18.37 -3.61 17.49
CA ARG A 7 -19.21 -2.98 18.51
C ARG A 7 -20.09 -3.98 19.28
N ALA A 8 -20.15 -5.24 18.84
CA ALA A 8 -20.99 -6.25 19.47
C ALA A 8 -20.40 -6.72 20.81
N PRO A 9 -21.24 -7.04 21.81
CA PRO A 9 -20.79 -7.80 22.98
C PRO A 9 -20.13 -9.11 22.55
N LYS A 10 -19.09 -9.55 23.29
CA LYS A 10 -18.30 -10.75 22.91
C LYS A 10 -19.12 -12.04 22.88
N ASP A 11 -20.17 -12.11 23.71
CA ASP A 11 -21.11 -13.21 23.81
C ASP A 11 -22.14 -13.24 22.66
N GLU A 12 -22.33 -12.12 21.96
CA GLU A 12 -23.21 -11.99 20.79
C GLU A 12 -22.44 -11.98 19.46
N LEU A 13 -21.10 -12.03 19.51
CA LEU A 13 -20.25 -11.97 18.33
C LEU A 13 -20.24 -13.32 17.58
N ASP A 14 -20.90 -13.35 16.42
CA ASP A 14 -20.77 -14.44 15.46
C ASP A 14 -19.62 -14.16 14.47
N GLU A 15 -18.44 -14.70 14.79
CA GLU A 15 -17.26 -14.59 13.92
C GLU A 15 -17.44 -15.32 12.57
N GLU A 16 -18.22 -16.40 12.53
CA GLU A 16 -18.46 -17.18 11.31
C GLU A 16 -19.37 -16.41 10.34
N GLU A 17 -20.43 -15.77 10.86
CA GLU A 17 -21.28 -14.88 10.07
C GLU A 17 -20.48 -13.67 9.53
N LEU A 18 -19.60 -13.09 10.37
CA LEU A 18 -18.71 -12.02 9.94
C LEU A 18 -17.83 -12.47 8.77
N VAL A 19 -17.19 -13.64 8.87
CA VAL A 19 -16.34 -14.19 7.80
C VAL A 19 -17.15 -14.38 6.51
N LYS A 20 -18.34 -14.99 6.61
CA LYS A 20 -19.24 -15.19 5.45
C LYS A 20 -19.63 -13.88 4.78
N ALA A 21 -19.85 -12.82 5.55
CA ALA A 21 -20.21 -11.51 5.02
C ALA A 21 -19.03 -10.77 4.36
N VAL A 22 -17.83 -10.91 4.91
CA VAL A 22 -16.66 -10.11 4.49
C VAL A 22 -15.86 -10.79 3.38
N LYS A 23 -15.64 -12.11 3.44
CA LYS A 23 -14.80 -12.84 2.49
C LYS A 23 -15.18 -12.60 1.02
N PRO A 24 -16.47 -12.70 0.60
CA PRO A 24 -16.85 -12.44 -0.79
C PRO A 24 -16.51 -11.01 -1.27
N LEU A 25 -16.54 -10.03 -0.37
CA LEU A 25 -16.21 -8.64 -0.71
C LEU A 25 -14.71 -8.46 -0.96
N ILE A 26 -13.87 -9.15 -0.19
CA ILE A 26 -12.42 -9.16 -0.41
C ILE A 26 -12.08 -9.84 -1.75
N GLU A 27 -12.71 -10.99 -2.03
CA GLU A 27 -12.52 -11.73 -3.27
C GLU A 27 -12.98 -10.91 -4.49
N GLU A 28 -14.12 -10.23 -4.39
CA GLU A 28 -14.61 -9.32 -5.43
C GLU A 28 -13.63 -8.16 -5.68
N GLY A 29 -13.24 -7.46 -4.60
CA GLY A 29 -12.28 -6.35 -4.71
C GLY A 29 -10.95 -6.80 -5.29
N GLY A 30 -10.47 -7.99 -4.92
CA GLY A 30 -9.25 -8.56 -5.46
C GLY A 30 -9.35 -8.86 -6.95
N ARG A 31 -10.50 -9.38 -7.40
CA ARG A 31 -10.76 -9.62 -8.82
C ARG A 31 -10.73 -8.31 -9.63
N ILE A 32 -11.41 -7.27 -9.15
CA ILE A 32 -11.43 -5.96 -9.81
C ILE A 32 -10.02 -5.37 -9.93
N LEU A 33 -9.22 -5.46 -8.86
CA LEU A 33 -7.84 -4.97 -8.89
C LEU A 33 -6.95 -5.81 -9.82
N GLN A 34 -7.15 -7.12 -9.91
CA GLN A 34 -6.43 -7.96 -10.87
C GLN A 34 -6.80 -7.66 -12.32
N GLU A 35 -8.08 -7.43 -12.61
CA GLU A 35 -8.53 -7.01 -13.94
C GLU A 35 -7.89 -5.66 -14.34
N ALA A 36 -7.90 -4.69 -13.43
CA ALA A 36 -7.25 -3.39 -13.65
C ALA A 36 -5.74 -3.52 -13.90
N ASN A 37 -5.05 -4.35 -13.10
CA ASN A 37 -3.63 -4.67 -13.30
C ASN A 37 -3.38 -5.32 -14.67
N GLY A 38 -4.23 -6.24 -15.09
CA GLY A 38 -4.16 -6.89 -16.41
C GLY A 38 -4.29 -5.89 -17.55
N VAL A 39 -5.24 -4.95 -17.47
CA VAL A 39 -5.41 -3.88 -18.45
C VAL A 39 -4.15 -2.99 -18.51
N ILE A 40 -3.61 -2.58 -17.37
CA ILE A 40 -2.40 -1.74 -17.31
C ILE A 40 -1.20 -2.45 -17.95
N ARG A 41 -0.97 -3.72 -17.62
CA ARG A 41 0.11 -4.51 -18.22
C ARG A 41 -0.10 -4.77 -19.71
N GLY A 42 -1.34 -4.92 -20.15
CA GLY A 42 -1.67 -5.06 -21.57
C GLY A 42 -1.39 -3.78 -22.37
N LEU A 43 -1.52 -2.60 -21.74
CA LEU A 43 -1.21 -1.31 -22.35
C LEU A 43 0.30 -1.04 -22.43
N ASP A 44 1.09 -1.52 -21.45
CA ASP A 44 2.53 -1.31 -21.37
C ASP A 44 3.30 -2.64 -21.15
N PRO A 45 3.28 -3.57 -22.11
CA PRO A 45 3.86 -4.90 -21.94
C PRO A 45 5.39 -4.88 -21.80
N ASP A 46 6.05 -3.86 -22.34
CA ASP A 46 7.52 -3.70 -22.31
C ASP A 46 7.99 -2.64 -21.31
N GLY A 47 7.08 -2.03 -20.55
CA GLY A 47 7.39 -1.05 -19.50
C GLY A 47 7.89 0.31 -20.03
N ARG A 48 7.81 0.56 -21.33
CA ARG A 48 8.31 1.81 -21.94
C ARG A 48 7.47 3.01 -21.52
N ILE A 49 6.15 2.85 -21.40
CA ILE A 49 5.25 3.93 -20.99
C ILE A 49 5.55 4.32 -19.55
N ALA A 50 5.69 3.34 -18.65
CA ALA A 50 6.07 3.53 -17.26
C ALA A 50 7.44 4.22 -17.11
N ALA A 51 8.43 3.76 -17.87
CA ALA A 51 9.78 4.34 -17.86
C ALA A 51 9.76 5.81 -18.32
N ASN A 52 8.99 6.13 -19.36
CA ASN A 52 8.83 7.48 -19.87
C ASN A 52 8.09 8.37 -18.85
N ALA A 53 6.98 7.91 -18.27
CA ALA A 53 6.25 8.63 -17.24
C ALA A 53 7.13 8.94 -16.01
N LYS A 54 7.97 7.97 -15.59
CA LYS A 54 8.96 8.16 -14.53
C LYS A 54 9.99 9.24 -14.88
N HIS A 55 10.51 9.24 -16.11
CA HIS A 55 11.45 10.27 -16.58
C HIS A 55 10.81 11.65 -16.55
N LYS A 56 9.62 11.81 -17.17
CA LYS A 56 8.87 13.08 -17.20
C LYS A 56 8.54 13.60 -15.81
N THR A 57 8.17 12.72 -14.88
CA THR A 57 7.89 13.12 -13.50
C THR A 57 9.14 13.67 -12.81
N ALA A 58 10.29 13.02 -13.00
CA ALA A 58 11.57 13.45 -12.44
C ALA A 58 12.08 14.76 -13.07
N SER A 59 11.84 14.98 -14.36
CA SER A 59 12.18 16.23 -15.07
C SER A 59 11.14 17.34 -14.90
N ARG A 60 10.02 17.09 -14.20
CA ARG A 60 8.87 18.00 -14.08
C ARG A 60 8.20 18.35 -15.42
N GLU A 61 8.20 17.41 -16.35
CA GLU A 61 7.61 17.49 -17.69
C GLU A 61 6.35 16.63 -17.81
N ALA A 62 5.83 16.11 -16.69
CA ALA A 62 4.63 15.29 -16.71
C ALA A 62 3.41 16.12 -17.13
N SER A 63 2.52 15.52 -17.92
CA SER A 63 1.29 16.18 -18.36
C SER A 63 0.26 16.28 -17.24
N SER A 64 -0.76 17.12 -17.42
CA SER A 64 -1.89 17.23 -16.48
C SER A 64 -2.59 15.88 -16.25
N GLU A 65 -2.70 15.06 -17.30
CA GLU A 65 -3.32 13.75 -17.26
C GLU A 65 -2.46 12.75 -16.49
N GLU A 66 -1.13 12.81 -16.66
CA GLU A 66 -0.17 11.99 -15.92
C GLU A 66 -0.19 12.33 -14.42
N TYR A 67 -0.26 13.60 -14.04
CA TYR A 67 -0.44 14.02 -12.64
C TYR A 67 -1.79 13.57 -12.07
N ARG A 68 -2.88 13.73 -12.82
CA ARG A 68 -4.21 13.29 -12.38
C ARG A 68 -4.26 11.78 -12.16
N LEU A 69 -3.65 10.99 -13.04
CA LEU A 69 -3.56 9.55 -12.88
C LEU A 69 -2.79 9.18 -11.60
N ALA A 70 -1.69 9.89 -11.31
CA ALA A 70 -0.92 9.70 -10.10
C ALA A 70 -1.74 9.95 -8.82
N ASP A 71 -2.57 11.00 -8.82
CA ASP A 71 -3.45 11.32 -7.70
C ASP A 71 -4.54 10.26 -7.50
N LEU A 72 -5.18 9.80 -8.57
CA LEU A 72 -6.19 8.72 -8.50
C LEU A 72 -5.60 7.42 -7.95
N LEU A 73 -4.39 7.06 -8.38
CA LEU A 73 -3.71 5.85 -7.90
C LEU A 73 -3.27 5.98 -6.44
N LYS A 74 -2.86 7.18 -6.03
CA LYS A 74 -2.58 7.49 -4.62
C LYS A 74 -3.84 7.36 -3.77
N GLU A 75 -4.97 7.92 -4.20
CA GLU A 75 -6.26 7.82 -3.50
C GLU A 75 -6.73 6.37 -3.37
N LEU A 76 -6.71 5.61 -4.48
CA LEU A 76 -7.05 4.19 -4.48
C LEU A 76 -6.17 3.41 -3.50
N THR A 77 -4.86 3.65 -3.53
CA THR A 77 -3.91 2.99 -2.63
C THR A 77 -4.18 3.33 -1.17
N GLY A 78 -4.43 4.61 -0.89
CA GLY A 78 -4.76 5.10 0.45
C GLY A 78 -6.02 4.42 0.97
N HIS A 79 -7.11 4.46 0.20
CA HIS A 79 -8.38 3.85 0.60
C HIS A 79 -8.26 2.34 0.86
N VAL A 80 -7.60 1.59 -0.03
CA VAL A 80 -7.44 0.14 0.14
C VAL A 80 -6.56 -0.17 1.36
N THR A 81 -5.43 0.53 1.51
CA THR A 81 -4.51 0.32 2.63
C THR A 81 -5.19 0.63 3.96
N GLU A 82 -5.86 1.79 4.07
CA GLU A 82 -6.58 2.19 5.28
C GLU A 82 -7.73 1.23 5.59
N THR A 83 -8.44 0.75 4.57
CA THR A 83 -9.49 -0.27 4.74
C THR A 83 -8.93 -1.55 5.34
N ILE A 84 -7.81 -2.06 4.81
CA ILE A 84 -7.14 -3.25 5.33
C ILE A 84 -6.67 -3.03 6.77
N GLU A 85 -5.97 -1.93 7.04
CA GLU A 85 -5.45 -1.63 8.37
C GLU A 85 -6.58 -1.50 9.41
N ASN A 86 -7.64 -0.78 9.07
CA ASN A 86 -8.80 -0.61 9.96
C ASN A 86 -9.52 -1.94 10.19
N ALA A 87 -9.71 -2.74 9.15
CA ALA A 87 -10.30 -4.07 9.27
C ALA A 87 -9.47 -4.95 10.20
N LYS A 88 -8.15 -5.02 10.00
CA LYS A 88 -7.23 -5.82 10.83
C LYS A 88 -7.21 -5.39 12.30
N LYS A 89 -7.28 -4.08 12.56
CA LYS A 89 -7.37 -3.55 13.93
C LYS A 89 -8.67 -3.96 14.62
N LYS A 90 -9.80 -3.87 13.91
CA LYS A 90 -11.13 -4.18 14.45
C LYS A 90 -11.35 -5.67 14.73
N ILE A 91 -10.76 -6.54 13.91
CA ILE A 91 -10.82 -7.99 14.14
C ILE A 91 -9.72 -8.49 15.08
N ALA A 92 -8.88 -7.62 15.67
CA ALA A 92 -7.68 -8.03 16.41
C ALA A 92 -7.93 -8.98 17.60
N ASP A 93 -9.12 -8.90 18.21
CA ASP A 93 -9.56 -9.75 19.32
C ASP A 93 -10.54 -10.86 18.90
N MET A 94 -10.68 -11.12 17.59
CA MET A 94 -11.56 -12.13 16.98
C MET A 94 -10.71 -13.27 16.38
N PRO A 95 -10.37 -14.32 17.14
CA PRO A 95 -9.38 -15.32 16.72
C PRO A 95 -9.78 -16.11 15.46
N HIS A 96 -11.06 -16.45 15.30
CA HIS A 96 -11.56 -17.18 14.13
C HIS A 96 -11.60 -16.25 12.90
N ALA A 97 -12.18 -15.06 13.03
CA ALA A 97 -12.24 -14.08 11.95
C ALA A 97 -10.84 -13.66 11.50
N LYS A 98 -9.87 -13.49 12.40
CA LYS A 98 -8.46 -13.24 12.03
C LYS A 98 -7.87 -14.36 11.21
N LYS A 99 -8.08 -15.61 11.63
CA LYS A 99 -7.52 -16.78 10.95
C LYS A 99 -8.04 -16.88 9.52
N GLU A 100 -9.32 -16.63 9.32
CA GLU A 100 -9.99 -16.75 8.02
C GLU A 100 -9.76 -15.52 7.12
N LEU A 101 -9.80 -14.29 7.67
CA LEU A 101 -9.74 -13.05 6.88
C LEU A 101 -8.31 -12.54 6.63
N ASN A 102 -7.37 -12.73 7.57
CA ASN A 102 -6.01 -12.18 7.40
C ASN A 102 -5.27 -12.66 6.14
N PRO A 103 -5.36 -13.95 5.75
CA PRO A 103 -4.76 -14.41 4.51
C PRO A 103 -5.37 -13.76 3.27
N LEU A 104 -6.64 -13.34 3.33
CA LEU A 104 -7.37 -12.81 2.19
C LEU A 104 -7.00 -11.37 1.85
N TRP A 105 -6.46 -10.58 2.78
CA TRP A 105 -6.02 -9.21 2.49
C TRP A 105 -4.96 -9.13 1.39
N GLY A 106 -4.21 -10.22 1.19
CA GLY A 106 -3.27 -10.37 0.08
C GLY A 106 -3.91 -10.20 -1.30
N LEU A 107 -5.18 -10.62 -1.45
CA LEU A 107 -5.94 -10.53 -2.69
C LEU A 107 -6.16 -9.08 -3.14
N LEU A 108 -6.18 -8.13 -2.21
CA LEU A 108 -6.31 -6.71 -2.50
C LEU A 108 -4.95 -6.05 -2.68
N SER A 109 -4.02 -6.35 -1.77
CA SER A 109 -2.77 -5.63 -1.69
C SER A 109 -1.77 -6.02 -2.77
N GLU A 110 -1.74 -7.28 -3.20
CA GLU A 110 -0.82 -7.75 -4.24
C GLU A 110 -1.09 -7.07 -5.59
N PRO A 111 -2.30 -7.13 -6.17
CA PRO A 111 -2.56 -6.44 -7.43
C PRO A 111 -2.39 -4.93 -7.31
N LEU A 112 -2.74 -4.33 -6.17
CA LEU A 112 -2.51 -2.92 -5.92
C LEU A 112 -1.02 -2.57 -5.97
N PHE A 113 -0.17 -3.36 -5.33
CA PHE A 113 1.29 -3.18 -5.41
C PHE A 113 1.80 -3.33 -6.85
N GLN A 114 1.28 -4.32 -7.59
CA GLN A 114 1.66 -4.55 -8.98
C GLN A 114 1.24 -3.39 -9.90
N ILE A 115 0.05 -2.81 -9.69
CA ILE A 115 -0.42 -1.60 -10.37
C ILE A 115 0.56 -0.45 -10.12
N LEU A 116 0.89 -0.19 -8.84
CA LEU A 116 1.81 0.89 -8.45
C LEU A 116 3.21 0.71 -9.05
N ALA A 117 3.71 -0.52 -9.06
CA ALA A 117 4.99 -0.85 -9.68
C ALA A 117 4.95 -0.62 -11.20
N ALA A 118 3.87 -1.05 -11.86
CA ALA A 118 3.68 -0.91 -13.30
C ALA A 118 3.60 0.56 -13.73
N VAL A 119 2.97 1.44 -12.95
CA VAL A 119 2.86 2.86 -13.32
C VAL A 119 4.11 3.69 -12.94
N GLY A 120 5.10 3.08 -12.29
CA GLY A 120 6.37 3.74 -11.97
C GLY A 120 6.27 4.97 -11.06
N LEU A 121 5.17 5.10 -10.31
CA LEU A 121 4.90 6.27 -9.46
C LEU A 121 5.84 6.31 -8.25
N LEU A 122 6.99 6.95 -8.45
CA LEU A 122 7.94 7.31 -7.39
C LEU A 122 7.75 8.78 -6.96
N LEU A 123 6.50 9.27 -6.94
CA LEU A 123 6.21 10.44 -6.14
C LEU A 123 6.53 10.07 -4.69
N SER A 124 7.31 10.90 -3.99
CA SER A 124 7.72 10.64 -2.59
C SER A 124 6.53 10.33 -1.67
N GLY A 125 5.32 10.80 -2.01
CA GLY A 125 4.07 10.49 -1.30
C GLY A 125 3.52 9.07 -1.53
N VAL A 126 3.73 8.44 -2.69
CA VAL A 126 3.24 7.08 -3.00
C VAL A 126 4.18 6.02 -2.43
N LEU A 127 5.48 6.28 -2.37
CA LEU A 127 6.44 5.39 -1.71
C LEU A 127 6.13 5.15 -0.23
N GLY A 128 5.68 6.18 0.49
CA GLY A 128 5.22 6.05 1.87
C GLY A 128 3.95 5.19 1.99
N LEU A 129 3.05 5.26 0.99
CA LEU A 129 1.85 4.42 0.95
C LEU A 129 2.18 2.97 0.60
N VAL A 130 3.12 2.73 -0.32
CA VAL A 130 3.65 1.39 -0.63
C VAL A 130 4.28 0.76 0.62
N GLY A 131 5.06 1.53 1.39
CA GLY A 131 5.59 1.08 2.68
C GLY A 131 4.49 0.65 3.64
N LYS A 132 3.46 1.49 3.84
CA LYS A 132 2.31 1.16 4.69
C LYS A 132 1.53 -0.06 4.21
N LEU A 133 1.32 -0.21 2.89
CA LEU A 133 0.66 -1.37 2.31
C LEU A 133 1.41 -2.66 2.66
N LEU A 134 2.74 -2.64 2.51
CA LEU A 134 3.59 -3.80 2.79
C LEU A 134 3.69 -4.08 4.31
N ASP A 135 3.75 -3.04 5.14
CA ASP A 135 3.64 -3.17 6.60
C ASP A 135 2.29 -3.77 7.01
N GLY A 136 1.20 -3.33 6.39
CA GLY A 136 -0.16 -3.84 6.56
C GLY A 136 -0.29 -5.33 6.23
N LEU A 137 0.59 -5.89 5.39
CA LEU A 137 0.66 -7.33 5.09
C LEU A 137 1.60 -8.12 5.99
N GLY A 138 2.31 -7.47 6.90
CA GLY A 138 3.37 -8.12 7.67
C GLY A 138 4.66 -8.36 6.87
N LEU A 139 4.78 -7.77 5.67
CA LEU A 139 5.99 -7.78 4.86
C LEU A 139 6.93 -6.61 5.18
N GLY A 140 6.62 -5.81 6.20
CA GLY A 140 7.42 -4.66 6.62
C GLY A 140 8.89 -4.98 6.91
N GLY A 141 9.18 -6.18 7.41
CA GLY A 141 10.56 -6.64 7.60
C GLY A 141 11.36 -6.80 6.30
N LEU A 142 10.71 -7.19 5.20
CA LEU A 142 11.36 -7.28 3.89
C LEU A 142 11.60 -5.88 3.30
N VAL A 143 10.66 -4.96 3.47
CA VAL A 143 10.80 -3.56 3.04
C VAL A 143 11.89 -2.85 3.82
N HIS A 144 11.91 -3.00 5.15
CA HIS A 144 12.91 -2.37 6.00
C HIS A 144 14.32 -2.92 5.71
N ASN A 145 14.45 -4.21 5.41
CA ASN A 145 15.71 -4.82 4.99
C ASN A 145 16.11 -4.42 3.56
N LEU A 146 15.17 -4.17 2.65
CA LEU A 146 15.47 -3.68 1.30
C LEU A 146 15.83 -2.18 1.31
N LEU A 147 15.10 -1.35 2.06
CA LEU A 147 15.39 0.09 2.23
C LEU A 147 16.68 0.31 3.04
N GLY A 148 16.92 -0.50 4.06
CA GLY A 148 18.15 -0.52 4.85
C GLY A 148 19.34 -1.12 4.10
N GLY A 149 19.10 -2.13 3.24
CA GLY A 149 20.14 -2.83 2.48
C GLY A 149 20.54 -2.16 1.15
N LEU A 150 19.65 -1.40 0.51
CA LEU A 150 19.93 -0.66 -0.74
C LEU A 150 20.52 0.74 -0.50
N GLY A 151 20.84 1.12 0.73
CA GLY A 151 21.50 2.40 1.02
C GLY A 151 20.66 3.60 0.63
N ILE A 152 19.33 3.50 0.70
CA ILE A 152 18.41 4.61 0.36
C ILE A 152 18.60 5.79 1.31
N THR A 153 19.21 5.61 2.49
CA THR A 153 19.77 6.69 3.31
C THR A 153 20.68 7.61 2.50
N LYS A 154 21.52 7.09 1.60
CA LYS A 154 22.36 7.93 0.71
C LYS A 154 21.57 8.64 -0.39
N VAL A 155 20.47 8.05 -0.86
CA VAL A 155 19.59 8.69 -1.85
C VAL A 155 18.75 9.79 -1.19
N LEU A 156 18.28 9.58 0.03
CA LEU A 156 17.55 10.57 0.84
C LEU A 156 18.46 11.70 1.33
N ASP A 157 19.72 11.39 1.68
CA ASP A 157 20.75 12.38 2.01
C ASP A 157 21.15 13.21 0.77
N ASN A 158 21.26 12.58 -0.41
CA ASN A 158 21.56 13.29 -1.67
C ASN A 158 20.37 14.08 -2.25
N LEU A 159 19.14 13.78 -1.82
CA LEU A 159 17.93 14.55 -2.13
C LEU A 159 17.69 15.72 -1.15
N GLY A 160 18.64 15.99 -0.25
CA GLY A 160 18.60 17.17 0.65
C GLY A 160 17.62 17.04 1.82
N LEU A 161 17.05 15.85 2.06
CA LEU A 161 16.11 15.62 3.16
C LEU A 161 16.81 15.29 4.50
N GLY A 162 18.13 15.08 4.49
CA GLY A 162 18.92 14.79 5.70
C GLY A 162 18.86 15.88 6.78
N THR A 163 18.61 17.14 6.40
CA THR A 163 18.49 18.25 7.35
C THR A 163 17.12 18.29 8.05
N ILE A 164 16.06 17.79 7.40
CA ILE A 164 14.69 17.78 7.94
C ILE A 164 14.50 16.62 8.94
N LEU A 165 15.21 15.51 8.75
CA LEU A 165 15.14 14.33 9.61
C LEU A 165 16.13 14.35 10.79
N SER A 166 17.08 15.30 10.81
CA SER A 166 18.06 15.45 11.90
C SER A 166 17.45 15.63 13.32
N PRO A 167 16.31 16.32 13.51
CA PRO A 167 15.65 16.41 14.82
C PRO A 167 14.95 15.11 15.23
N LEU A 168 14.62 14.23 14.28
CA LEU A 168 13.87 12.98 14.48
C LEU A 168 14.80 11.76 14.70
N THR A 169 16.04 11.80 14.21
CA THR A 169 17.01 10.69 14.30
C THR A 169 18.02 10.82 15.46
N GLY A 170 17.95 11.88 16.26
CA GLY A 170 18.68 11.99 17.52
C GLY A 170 20.21 12.06 17.42
N SER A 171 20.77 12.44 16.27
CA SER A 171 22.22 12.54 16.07
C SER A 171 22.78 13.82 16.72
N LYS A 172 23.25 13.67 17.97
CA LYS A 172 24.10 14.67 18.65
C LYS A 172 25.34 14.96 17.80
N LYS A 173 25.50 16.22 17.39
CA LYS A 173 26.78 16.79 16.92
C LYS A 173 27.87 16.49 17.97
N LYS A 174 28.88 15.69 17.60
CA LYS A 174 30.17 15.72 18.29
C LYS A 174 30.92 16.96 17.79
N LYS A 175 31.45 17.73 18.75
CA LYS A 175 32.36 18.86 18.57
C LYS A 175 33.60 18.44 17.78
#